data_AF-A0A846Y411-F1
#
_entry.id   AF-A0A846Y411-F1
#
_cell.length_a   1.000
_cell.length_b   1.000
_cell.length_c   1.000
_cell.angle_alpha   90.00
_cell.angle_beta   90.00
_cell.angle_gamma   90.00
#
_symmetry.space_group_name_H-M   'P 1'
#
loop_
_entity.id
_entity.type
_entity.pdbx_description
1 polymer ?
#
loop_
_entity_poly.entity_id
_entity_poly.type
_entity_poly.pdbx_seq_one_letter_code
_entity_poly.pdbx_strand_id
1 'polypeptide(L)'
;MNQRSGLDRLGVMDRNRSAHHIFSRETATCFVIDAVESTGAATRDDFDIDRIVTTAHALVNDWDFDTMQPETFWRIASSCIRE
;
A
#
# COMPACT_ATOMS: atom_id res chain seq x y z
N MET A 1 -1.07 -32.12 -40.04
CA MET A 1 -0.91 -32.40 -38.59
C MET A 1 -1.15 -31.10 -37.85
N ASN A 2 -2.23 -31.07 -37.07
CA ASN A 2 -2.80 -29.89 -36.43
C ASN A 2 -2.22 -29.69 -35.02
N GLN A 3 -1.72 -28.49 -34.70
CA GLN A 3 -1.49 -28.00 -33.33
C GLN A 3 -2.36 -26.73 -33.18
N ARG A 4 -3.65 -26.84 -32.84
CA ARG A 4 -4.27 -26.82 -31.51
C ARG A 4 -4.01 -25.53 -30.72
N SER A 5 -4.94 -24.59 -30.88
CA SER A 5 -5.22 -23.45 -29.99
C SER A 5 -5.58 -23.89 -28.58
N GLY A 6 -5.21 -23.09 -27.56
CA GLY A 6 -5.91 -23.09 -26.28
C GLY A 6 -5.13 -22.54 -25.08
N LEU A 7 -5.58 -21.36 -24.62
CA LEU A 7 -5.60 -20.86 -23.22
C LEU A 7 -4.24 -20.74 -22.47
N ASP A 8 -3.95 -19.72 -21.65
CA ASP A 8 -4.76 -19.20 -20.54
C ASP A 8 -4.04 -17.98 -19.90
N ARG A 9 -4.81 -17.01 -19.41
CA ARG A 9 -4.47 -16.05 -18.33
C ARG A 9 -3.31 -15.06 -18.56
N LEU A 10 -3.63 -13.79 -18.84
CA LEU A 10 -3.89 -12.75 -17.82
C LEU A 10 -2.65 -12.39 -17.00
N GLY A 11 -2.11 -11.19 -17.29
CA GLY A 11 -1.63 -10.23 -16.31
C GLY A 11 -0.52 -10.66 -15.36
N VAL A 12 0.73 -10.36 -15.73
CA VAL A 12 1.74 -10.01 -14.73
C VAL A 12 2.44 -8.72 -15.18
N MET A 13 1.68 -7.63 -15.01
CA MET A 13 2.16 -6.33 -14.54
C MET A 13 3.67 -6.08 -14.68
N ASP A 14 4.05 -5.45 -15.81
CA ASP A 14 5.19 -4.52 -15.85
C ASP A 14 4.87 -3.32 -14.96
N ARG A 15 4.96 -3.51 -13.64
CA ARG A 15 4.64 -2.49 -12.62
C ARG A 15 5.88 -2.15 -11.80
N ASN A 16 7.05 -2.18 -12.43
CA ASN A 16 8.33 -2.13 -11.70
C ASN A 16 9.36 -1.12 -12.24
N ARG A 17 8.99 -0.08 -13.01
CA ARG A 17 10.04 0.86 -13.46
C ARG A 17 9.72 2.34 -13.52
N SER A 18 8.60 2.76 -12.95
CA SER A 18 8.31 4.20 -12.74
C SER A 18 7.79 4.51 -11.33
N ALA A 19 7.80 3.52 -10.42
CA ALA A 19 7.22 3.65 -9.09
C ALA A 19 7.97 4.66 -8.19
N HIS A 20 9.26 4.91 -8.44
CA HIS A 20 10.09 5.76 -7.58
C HIS A 20 9.87 7.28 -7.74
N HIS A 21 9.05 7.74 -8.69
CA HIS A 21 9.00 9.17 -9.05
C HIS A 21 7.72 9.90 -8.60
N ILE A 22 6.76 9.22 -7.95
CA ILE A 22 5.50 9.87 -7.49
C ILE A 22 5.17 9.49 -6.04
N PHE A 23 6.19 9.31 -5.20
CA PHE A 23 6.01 9.18 -3.75
C PHE A 23 5.70 10.56 -3.16
N SER A 24 4.41 10.90 -3.25
CA SER A 24 3.82 12.05 -2.58
C SER A 24 2.87 11.54 -1.49
N ARG A 25 2.52 12.41 -0.53
CA ARG A 25 1.51 12.13 0.50
C ARG A 25 0.24 11.47 -0.03
N GLU A 26 -0.20 11.82 -1.24
CA GLU A 26 -1.41 11.31 -1.89
C GLU A 26 -1.27 9.82 -2.24
N THR A 27 -0.16 9.44 -2.87
CA THR A 27 0.17 8.04 -3.20
C THR A 27 0.33 7.22 -1.91
N ALA A 28 1.03 7.78 -0.93
CA ALA A 28 1.20 7.21 0.41
C ALA A 28 -0.16 6.96 1.09
N THR A 29 -1.07 7.93 1.06
CA THR A 29 -2.43 7.81 1.60
C THR A 29 -3.22 6.70 0.90
N CYS A 30 -3.18 6.66 -0.44
CA CYS A 30 -3.84 5.63 -1.23
C CYS A 30 -3.33 4.23 -0.88
N PHE A 31 -2.01 4.08 -0.67
CA PHE A 31 -1.40 2.82 -0.23
C PHE A 31 -1.88 2.39 1.16
N VAL A 32 -1.95 3.31 2.13
CA VAL A 32 -2.45 2.99 3.48
C VAL A 32 -3.91 2.53 3.41
N ILE A 33 -4.75 3.21 2.62
CA ILE A 33 -6.15 2.85 2.43
C ILE A 33 -6.27 1.45 1.82
N ASP A 34 -5.53 1.17 0.73
CA ASP A 34 -5.53 -0.14 0.09
C ASP A 34 -5.07 -1.23 1.07
N ALA A 35 -4.03 -0.98 1.86
CA ALA A 35 -3.52 -1.94 2.84
C ALA A 35 -4.54 -2.26 3.97
N VAL A 36 -5.22 -1.26 4.51
CA VAL A 36 -6.24 -1.47 5.56
C VAL A 36 -7.50 -2.12 5.00
N GLU A 37 -7.95 -1.70 3.82
CA GLU A 37 -9.13 -2.29 3.15
C GLU A 37 -8.85 -3.73 2.67
N SER A 38 -7.62 -4.03 2.23
CA SER A 38 -7.19 -5.38 1.86
C SER A 38 -7.13 -6.33 3.05
N THR A 39 -6.78 -5.81 4.23
CA THR A 39 -6.77 -6.58 5.48
C THR A 39 -8.18 -6.90 5.96
N GLY A 40 -9.16 -6.05 5.64
CA GLY A 40 -10.59 -6.27 5.92
C GLY A 40 -10.95 -6.26 7.41
N ALA A 41 -10.03 -5.90 8.29
CA ALA A 41 -10.25 -5.85 9.74
C ALA A 41 -10.96 -4.57 10.19
N ALA A 42 -10.80 -3.48 9.45
CA ALA A 42 -11.40 -2.19 9.73
C ALA A 42 -11.44 -1.34 8.45
N THR A 43 -12.27 -0.29 8.43
CA THR A 43 -12.41 0.62 7.28
C THR A 43 -11.58 1.88 7.50
N ARG A 44 -11.35 2.69 6.45
CA ARG A 44 -10.62 3.97 6.55
C ARG A 44 -11.19 4.98 7.57
N ASP A 45 -12.40 4.77 8.05
CA ASP A 45 -13.02 5.61 9.07
C ASP A 45 -12.57 5.25 10.50
N ASP A 46 -12.18 3.98 10.68
CA ASP A 46 -11.65 3.43 11.93
C ASP A 46 -10.18 3.83 12.16
N PHE A 47 -9.45 4.12 11.07
CA PHE A 47 -8.05 4.51 11.13
C PHE A 47 -7.86 5.99 10.80
N ASP A 48 -7.03 6.68 11.59
CA ASP A 48 -6.60 8.04 11.27
C ASP A 48 -5.50 8.01 10.19
N ILE A 49 -5.91 7.90 8.92
CA ILE A 49 -5.01 7.72 7.78
C ILE A 49 -3.99 8.87 7.66
N ASP A 50 -4.41 10.11 7.89
CA ASP A 50 -3.52 11.29 7.82
C ASP A 50 -2.43 11.22 8.90
N ARG A 51 -2.79 10.79 10.12
CA ARG A 51 -1.84 10.56 11.20
C ARG A 51 -0.90 9.39 10.93
N ILE A 52 -1.38 8.29 10.33
CA ILE A 52 -0.53 7.16 9.91
C ILE A 52 0.50 7.63 8.89
N VAL A 53 0.05 8.32 7.84
CA VAL A 53 0.88 8.83 6.75
C VAL A 53 1.93 9.82 7.27
N THR A 54 1.53 10.73 8.15
CA THR A 54 2.45 11.71 8.77
C THR A 54 3.46 11.04 9.71
N THR A 55 3.02 10.08 10.53
CA THR A 55 3.90 9.36 11.46
C THR A 55 4.89 8.47 10.72
N ALA A 56 4.42 7.76 9.69
CA ALA A 56 5.26 6.95 8.82
C ALA A 56 6.32 7.83 8.12
N HIS A 57 5.90 8.95 7.53
CA HIS A 57 6.82 9.90 6.90
C HIS A 57 7.85 10.47 7.89
N ALA A 58 7.45 10.77 9.13
CA ALA A 58 8.38 11.23 10.16
C ALA A 58 9.44 10.18 10.54
N LEU A 59 9.14 8.88 10.40
CA LEU A 59 10.04 7.79 10.73
C LEU A 59 11.01 7.43 9.59
N VAL A 60 10.52 7.34 8.35
CA VAL A 60 11.35 7.00 7.18
C VAL A 60 11.94 8.22 6.48
N ASN A 61 11.47 9.42 6.83
CA ASN A 61 11.79 10.69 6.16
C ASN A 61 11.45 10.69 4.65
N ASP A 62 10.63 9.73 4.21
CA ASP A 62 10.27 9.52 2.81
C ASP A 62 8.78 9.16 2.69
N TRP A 63 8.26 9.14 1.46
CA TRP A 63 6.89 8.75 1.14
C TRP A 63 6.81 7.33 0.55
N ASP A 64 7.96 6.69 0.36
CA ASP A 64 8.06 5.28 0.02
C ASP A 64 7.83 4.41 1.26
N PHE A 65 6.60 3.89 1.38
CA PHE A 65 6.23 2.95 2.43
C PHE A 65 6.51 1.50 2.04
N ASP A 66 6.90 1.23 0.80
CA ASP A 66 7.27 -0.11 0.32
C ASP A 66 8.61 -0.55 0.93
N THR A 67 9.56 0.37 1.08
CA THR A 67 10.81 0.12 1.80
C THR A 67 10.63 0.01 3.32
N MET A 68 9.47 0.44 3.86
CA MET A 68 9.16 0.29 5.28
C MET A 68 8.79 -1.16 5.60
N GLN A 69 9.31 -1.67 6.71
CA GLN A 69 8.93 -3.00 7.19
C GLN A 69 7.43 -3.03 7.52
N PRO A 70 6.69 -4.04 7.01
CA PRO A 70 5.25 -4.13 7.21
C PRO A 70 4.87 -4.20 8.69
N GLU A 71 5.70 -4.82 9.53
CA GLU A 71 5.50 -4.87 10.99
C GLU A 71 5.54 -3.47 11.63
N THR A 72 6.40 -2.58 11.12
CA THR A 72 6.51 -1.20 11.61
C THR A 72 5.29 -0.38 11.15
N PHE A 73 4.90 -0.54 9.89
CA PHE A 73 3.67 0.06 9.37
C PHE A 73 2.45 -0.35 10.20
N TRP A 74 2.25 -1.65 10.44
CA TRP A 74 1.13 -2.13 11.25
C TRP A 74 1.17 -1.63 12.68
N ARG A 75 2.36 -1.53 13.30
CA ARG A 75 2.49 -0.93 14.64
C ARG A 75 2.01 0.52 14.66
N ILE A 76 2.34 1.31 13.64
CA ILE A 76 1.89 2.71 13.52
C ILE A 76 0.38 2.74 13.28
N ALA A 77 -0.12 1.93 12.36
CA ALA A 77 -1.54 1.83 12.03
C ALA A 77 -2.38 1.47 13.25
N SER A 78 -1.98 0.44 14.01
CA SER A 78 -2.63 0.05 15.27
C SER A 78 -2.57 1.14 16.33
N SER A 79 -1.51 1.96 16.35
CA SER A 79 -1.42 3.10 17.27
C SER A 79 -2.28 4.30 16.85
N CYS A 80 -2.80 4.31 15.62
CA CYS A 80 -3.61 5.37 15.03
C CYS A 80 -5.07 4.96 14.82
N ILE A 81 -5.52 3.91 15.51
CA ILE A 81 -6.95 3.54 15.55
C ILE A 81 -7.70 4.66 16.26
N ARG A 82 -8.82 5.09 15.67
CA ARG A 82 -9.70 6.10 16.23
C ARG A 82 -10.73 5.39 17.10
N GLU A 83 -10.61 5.58 18.41
CA GLU A 83 -11.53 5.08 19.45
C GLU A 83 -12.94 5.68 19.37
#